data_AF-A0A2Z5PDP6-F1
#
_entry.id   AF-A0A2Z5PDP6-F1
#
_cell.length_a   1.000
_cell.length_b   1.000
_cell.length_c   1.000
_cell.angle_alpha   90.00
_cell.angle_beta   90.00
_cell.angle_gamma   90.00
#
_symmetry.space_group_name_H-M   'P 1'
#
loop_
_entity.id
_entity.type
_entity.pdbx_description
1 polymer ?
#
loop_
_entity_poly.entity_id
_entity_poly.type
_entity_poly.pdbx_seq_one_letter_code
_entity_poly.pdbx_strand_id
1 'polypeptide(L)'
;MFDDIVLIIASIGILLASFRLWVEKDREKMVYARLHITGVIDIACIVILLVFKQYLLALTYLVLVPFSAHAIANADYFDELKKQ
;
A
#
# COMPACT_ATOMS: atom_id res chain seq x y z
N MET A 1 -4.15 17.03 19.63
CA MET A 1 -5.59 16.73 19.72
C MET A 1 -6.25 16.64 18.35
N PHE A 2 -6.19 17.67 17.49
CA PHE A 2 -6.70 17.54 16.10
C PHE A 2 -5.84 16.58 15.25
N ASP A 3 -4.53 16.63 15.44
CA ASP A 3 -3.56 15.75 14.80
C ASP A 3 -3.84 14.26 15.12
N ASP A 4 -4.11 13.96 16.40
CA ASP A 4 -4.44 12.60 16.85
C ASP A 4 -5.72 12.06 16.22
N ILE A 5 -6.75 12.91 16.07
CA ILE A 5 -8.03 12.52 15.46
C ILE A 5 -7.84 12.18 13.97
N VAL A 6 -7.05 12.97 13.26
CA VAL A 6 -6.77 12.72 11.84
C VAL A 6 -5.92 11.47 11.66
N LEU A 7 -4.98 11.18 12.58
CA LEU A 7 -4.24 9.91 12.61
C LEU A 7 -5.14 8.70 12.86
N ILE A 8 -6.12 8.82 13.77
CA ILE A 8 -7.08 7.74 14.05
C ILE A 8 -7.95 7.46 12.81
N ILE A 9 -8.45 8.49 12.14
CA ILE A 9 -9.27 8.34 10.92
C ILE A 9 -8.43 7.74 9.79
N ALA A 10 -7.19 8.20 9.61
CA ALA A 10 -6.27 7.64 8.62
C ALA A 10 -5.97 6.15 8.89
N SER A 11 -5.72 5.80 10.15
CA SER A 11 -5.47 4.42 10.59
C SER A 11 -6.67 3.50 10.33
N ILE A 12 -7.90 3.96 10.65
CA ILE A 12 -9.15 3.24 10.32
C ILE A 12 -9.29 3.09 8.80
N GLY A 13 -8.97 4.12 8.03
CA GLY A 13 -9.00 4.08 6.56
C GLY A 13 -8.04 3.02 5.99
N ILE A 14 -6.81 2.96 6.49
CA ILE A 14 -5.80 1.96 6.09
C ILE A 14 -6.27 0.55 6.45
N LEU A 15 -6.85 0.35 7.64
CA LEU A 15 -7.40 -0.94 8.05
C LEU A 15 -8.55 -1.40 7.16
N LEU A 16 -9.50 -0.50 6.84
CA LEU A 16 -10.61 -0.81 5.93
C LEU A 16 -10.13 -1.13 4.52
N ALA A 17 -9.14 -0.39 4.02
CA ALA A 17 -8.57 -0.61 2.71
C ALA A 17 -7.82 -1.96 2.64
N SER A 18 -7.07 -2.31 3.68
CA SER A 18 -6.40 -3.60 3.83
C SER A 18 -7.40 -4.76 3.93
N PHE A 19 -8.48 -4.58 4.70
CA PHE A 19 -9.55 -5.57 4.82
C PHE A 19 -10.26 -5.81 3.48
N ARG A 20 -10.51 -4.75 2.72
CA ARG A 20 -11.14 -4.85 1.39
C ARG A 20 -10.25 -5.59 0.40
N LEU A 21 -8.93 -5.38 0.47
CA LEU A 21 -7.92 -6.13 -0.29
C LEU A 21 -7.89 -7.63 0.06
N TRP A 22 -8.12 -7.97 1.33
CA TRP A 22 -8.19 -9.35 1.82
C TRP A 22 -9.45 -10.09 1.31
N VAL A 23 -10.59 -9.40 1.26
CA VAL A 23 -11.89 -10.01 0.92
C VAL A 23 -12.10 -10.19 -0.59
N GLU A 24 -11.36 -9.47 -1.44
CA GLU A 24 -11.50 -9.57 -2.90
C GLU A 24 -11.10 -10.98 -3.41
N LYS A 25 -11.96 -11.58 -4.24
CA LYS A 25 -11.95 -13.00 -4.61
C LYS A 25 -11.02 -13.30 -5.79
N ASP A 26 -10.06 -14.23 -5.62
CA ASP A 26 -9.02 -14.59 -6.61
C ASP A 26 -9.54 -14.80 -8.05
N ARG A 27 -8.95 -14.04 -8.99
CA ARG A 27 -9.12 -14.03 -10.44
C ARG A 27 -7.72 -13.95 -11.06
N GLU A 28 -7.58 -14.37 -12.32
CA GLU A 28 -6.34 -14.20 -13.08
C GLU A 28 -5.82 -12.76 -13.00
N LYS A 29 -4.54 -12.60 -12.65
CA LYS A 29 -3.83 -11.31 -12.48
C LYS A 29 -4.24 -10.45 -11.27
N MET A 30 -4.83 -11.05 -10.23
CA MET A 30 -5.22 -10.29 -9.04
C MET A 30 -4.09 -9.74 -8.20
N VAL A 31 -2.90 -10.33 -8.25
CA VAL A 31 -1.73 -9.80 -7.52
C VAL A 31 -1.39 -8.41 -8.02
N TYR A 32 -1.38 -8.19 -9.34
CA TYR A 32 -1.16 -6.86 -9.92
C TYR A 32 -2.26 -5.85 -9.52
N ALA A 33 -3.54 -6.26 -9.55
CA ALA A 33 -4.65 -5.40 -9.15
C ALA A 33 -4.59 -5.03 -7.66
N ARG A 34 -4.29 -6.00 -6.78
CA ARG A 34 -4.08 -5.78 -5.35
C ARG A 34 -2.92 -4.81 -5.11
N LEU A 35 -1.81 -5.02 -5.80
CA LEU A 35 -0.60 -4.22 -5.68
C LEU A 35 -0.81 -2.76 -6.17
N HIS A 36 -1.63 -2.55 -7.20
CA HIS A 36 -2.04 -1.22 -7.63
C HIS A 36 -2.92 -0.50 -6.59
N ILE A 37 -3.88 -1.21 -5.98
CA ILE A 37 -4.73 -0.62 -4.93
C ILE A 37 -3.89 -0.28 -3.68
N THR A 38 -3.00 -1.18 -3.26
CA THR A 38 -2.05 -0.92 -2.15
C THR A 38 -1.17 0.29 -2.45
N GLY A 39 -0.62 0.41 -3.67
CA GLY A 39 0.19 1.57 -4.06
C GLY A 39 -0.57 2.90 -4.00
N VAL A 40 -1.86 2.92 -4.36
CA VAL A 40 -2.70 4.13 -4.22
C VAL A 40 -2.92 4.50 -2.75
N ILE A 41 -3.14 3.51 -1.88
CA ILE A 41 -3.31 3.71 -0.43
C ILE A 41 -2.01 4.24 0.19
N ASP A 42 -0.87 3.68 -0.20
CA ASP A 42 0.45 4.09 0.30
C ASP A 42 0.79 5.54 -0.07
N ILE A 43 0.48 5.96 -1.30
CA ILE A 43 0.63 7.36 -1.74
C ILE A 43 -0.27 8.28 -0.90
N ALA A 44 -1.52 7.90 -0.64
CA ALA A 44 -2.41 8.66 0.22
C ALA A 44 -1.86 8.80 1.65
N CYS A 45 -1.26 7.73 2.19
CA CYS A 45 -0.62 7.74 3.49
C CYS A 45 0.61 8.68 3.53
N ILE A 46 1.44 8.68 2.47
CA ILE A 46 2.58 9.60 2.33
C ILE A 46 2.12 11.06 2.32
N VAL A 47 1.04 11.37 1.60
CA VAL A 47 0.47 12.73 1.56
C VAL A 47 0.00 13.16 2.95
N ILE A 48 -0.65 12.27 3.71
CA ILE A 48 -1.04 12.54 5.10
C ILE A 48 0.21 12.81 5.96
N LEU A 49 1.26 11.99 5.86
CA LEU A 49 2.51 12.22 6.60
C LEU A 49 3.17 13.57 6.29
N LEU A 50 3.08 14.05 5.03
CA LEU A 50 3.56 15.37 4.63
C LEU A 50 2.75 16.50 5.28
N VAL A 51 1.43 16.37 5.37
CA VAL A 51 0.55 17.35 6.04
C VAL A 51 0.91 17.49 7.52
N PHE A 52 1.28 16.39 8.17
CA PHE A 52 1.70 16.34 9.57
C PHE A 52 3.16 16.77 9.80
N LYS A 53 3.83 17.30 8.77
CA LYS A 53 5.24 17.71 8.82
C LYS A 53 6.21 16.59 9.18
N GLN A 54 5.81 15.33 9.02
CA GLN A 54 6.68 14.17 9.20
C GLN A 54 7.46 13.87 7.93
N TYR A 55 8.25 14.86 7.47
CA TYR A 55 8.91 14.85 6.17
C TYR A 55 9.89 13.68 6.00
N LEU A 56 10.63 13.35 7.06
CA LEU A 56 11.60 12.26 7.03
C LEU A 56 10.89 10.92 6.76
N LEU A 57 9.83 10.62 7.51
CA LEU A 57 9.03 9.40 7.36
C LEU A 57 8.34 9.31 6.00
N ALA A 58 7.76 10.43 5.53
CA ALA A 58 7.12 10.49 4.21
C ALA A 58 8.11 10.16 3.09
N LEU A 59 9.34 10.69 3.17
CA LEU A 59 10.38 10.44 2.18
C LEU A 59 10.86 8.98 2.21
N THR A 60 11.00 8.38 3.39
CA THR A 60 11.34 6.95 3.50
C THR A 60 10.26 6.08 2.86
N TYR A 61 8.98 6.33 3.17
CA TYR A 61 7.86 5.60 2.58
C TYR A 61 7.79 5.79 1.05
N LEU A 62 8.07 7.00 0.55
CA LEU A 62 8.07 7.29 -0.88
C LEU A 62 9.09 6.46 -1.67
N VAL A 63 10.22 6.10 -1.06
CA VAL A 63 11.22 5.20 -1.67
C VAL A 63 10.86 3.72 -1.46
N LEU A 64 10.40 3.35 -0.25
CA LEU A 64 10.09 1.97 0.11
C LEU A 64 8.91 1.37 -0.66
N VAL A 65 7.87 2.17 -0.90
CA VAL A 65 6.64 1.73 -1.58
C VAL A 65 6.89 1.19 -2.99
N PRO A 66 7.53 1.93 -3.93
CA PRO A 66 7.80 1.41 -5.27
C PRO A 66 8.76 0.21 -5.24
N PHE A 67 9.72 0.19 -4.31
CA PHE A 67 10.64 -0.95 -4.16
C PHE A 67 9.92 -2.23 -3.72
N SER A 68 9.02 -2.10 -2.74
CA SER A 68 8.22 -3.21 -2.23
C SER A 68 7.25 -3.73 -3.29
N ALA A 69 6.58 -2.81 -4.00
CA ALA A 69 5.74 -3.12 -5.15
C ALA A 69 6.50 -3.90 -6.23
N HIS A 70 7.71 -3.46 -6.58
CA HIS A 70 8.54 -4.13 -7.57
C HIS A 70 8.99 -5.53 -7.12
N ALA A 71 9.40 -5.67 -5.85
CA ALA A 71 9.82 -6.96 -5.29
C ALA A 71 8.68 -7.99 -5.29
N ILE A 72 7.46 -7.58 -4.92
CA ILE A 72 6.29 -8.46 -4.90
C ILE A 72 5.88 -8.85 -6.33
N ALA A 73 5.85 -7.90 -7.27
CA ALA A 73 5.54 -8.20 -8.67
C ALA A 73 6.57 -9.14 -9.31
N ASN A 74 7.85 -8.98 -8.99
CA ASN A 74 8.91 -9.85 -9.46
C ASN A 74 8.77 -11.27 -8.87
N ALA A 75 8.46 -11.40 -7.58
CA ALA A 75 8.23 -12.68 -6.95
C ALA A 75 7.04 -13.44 -7.58
N ASP A 76 5.95 -12.73 -7.86
CA ASP A 76 4.76 -13.30 -8.52
C ASP A 76 5.08 -13.80 -9.94
N TYR A 77 5.82 -12.99 -10.72
CA TYR A 77 6.25 -13.36 -12.07
C TYR A 77 7.14 -14.62 -12.09
N PHE A 78 8.08 -14.74 -11.16
CA PHE A 78 8.92 -15.94 -11.03
C PHE A 78 8.13 -17.17 -10.54
N ASP A 79 7.09 -16.99 -9.74
CA ASP A 79 6.24 -18.09 -9.28
C ASP A 79 5.32 -18.62 -10.39
N GLU A 80 4.80 -17.74 -11.25
CA GLU A 80 4.09 -18.13 -12.48
C GLU A 80 5.01 -18.88 -13.46
N LEU A 81 6.24 -18.39 -13.66
CA LEU A 81 7.24 -19.05 -14.52
C LEU A 81 7.63 -20.45 -14.03
N LYS A 82 7.61 -20.69 -12.72
CA LYS A 82 7.96 -22.00 -12.12
C LYS A 82 6.79 -23.00 -12.19
N LYS A 83 5.56 -22.53 -12.42
CA LYS A 83 4.35 -23.36 -12.57
C LYS A 83 4.09 -23.79 -14.01
N GLN A 84 4.73 -23.17 -15.00
CA GLN A 84 4.74 -23.62 -16.42
C GLN A 84 5.78 -24.71 -16.65
#